data_AF-A0A1Q7LDF1-F1
#
_entry.id   AF-A0A1Q7LDF1-F1
#
_cell.length_a   1.000
_cell.length_b   1.000
_cell.length_c   1.000
_cell.angle_alpha   90.00
_cell.angle_beta   90.00
_cell.angle_gamma   90.00
#
_symmetry.space_group_name_H-M   'P 1'
#
loop_
_entity.id
_entity.type
_entity.pdbx_description
1 polymer ?
#
loop_
_entity_poly.entity_id
_entity_poly.type
_entity_poly.pdbx_seq_one_letter_code
_entity_poly.pdbx_strand_id
1 'polypeptide(L)'
;MGHGERAWVLVSLLVLCAAACAQGQKPEDAVDGPSQHHFWDRTNKALFSVHAGLEAADFGITHHNLSQGGTELNPMAKALCESGTAGQVVFFGGRTVSVLGISYFLHKTGHHKLERAFSVLASGDSAYGVTYSFAHR
;
A
#
# COMPACT_ATOMS: atom_id res chain seq x y z
N MET A 1 -16.84 -16.84 13.40
CA MET A 1 -16.08 -15.76 12.75
C MET A 1 -16.96 -15.08 11.74
N GLY A 2 -17.31 -13.81 11.98
CA GLY A 2 -18.02 -12.96 11.03
C GLY A 2 -17.14 -12.63 9.81
N HIS A 3 -17.76 -12.18 8.72
CA HIS A 3 -17.05 -11.81 7.49
C HIS A 3 -15.99 -10.72 7.74
N GLY A 4 -16.28 -9.73 8.59
CA GLY A 4 -15.33 -8.68 8.96
C GLY A 4 -14.09 -9.21 9.68
N GLU A 5 -14.24 -10.14 10.62
CA GLU A 5 -13.11 -10.73 11.37
C GLU A 5 -12.15 -11.51 10.45
N ARG A 6 -12.68 -12.18 9.43
CA ARG A 6 -11.87 -12.89 8.43
C ARG A 6 -11.10 -11.94 7.54
N ALA A 7 -11.72 -10.83 7.12
CA ALA A 7 -11.05 -9.78 6.33
C ALA A 7 -9.93 -9.10 7.15
N TRP A 8 -10.17 -8.78 8.41
CA TRP A 8 -9.17 -8.23 9.34
C TRP A 8 -7.94 -9.13 9.48
N VAL A 9 -8.16 -10.43 9.68
CA VAL A 9 -7.08 -11.41 9.81
C VAL A 9 -6.27 -11.51 8.52
N LEU A 10 -6.93 -11.57 7.36
CA LEU A 10 -6.26 -11.71 6.06
C LEU A 10 -5.45 -10.46 5.70
N VAL A 11 -6.00 -9.27 5.88
CA VAL A 11 -5.30 -8.00 5.59
C VAL A 11 -4.14 -7.79 6.56
N SER A 12 -4.35 -8.04 7.85
CA SER A 12 -3.27 -7.98 8.85
C SER A 12 -2.16 -8.98 8.56
N LEU A 13 -2.51 -10.22 8.21
CA LEU A 13 -1.54 -11.24 7.78
C LEU A 13 -0.78 -10.81 6.53
N LEU A 14 -1.44 -10.18 5.56
CA LEU A 14 -0.81 -9.75 4.32
C LEU A 14 0.20 -8.61 4.57
N VAL A 15 -0.16 -7.63 5.42
CA VAL A 15 0.72 -6.54 5.85
C VAL A 15 1.86 -7.05 6.72
N LEU A 16 1.58 -7.97 7.65
CA LEU A 16 2.60 -8.62 8.50
C LEU A 16 3.56 -9.49 7.67
N CYS A 17 3.07 -10.24 6.68
CA CYS A 17 3.92 -11.00 5.76
C CYS A 17 4.79 -10.07 4.92
N ALA A 18 4.24 -8.98 4.39
CA ALA A 18 4.99 -7.98 3.65
C ALA A 18 6.09 -7.32 4.50
N ALA A 19 5.77 -6.97 5.76
CA ALA A 19 6.73 -6.43 6.73
C ALA A 19 7.80 -7.47 7.13
N ALA A 20 7.41 -8.73 7.35
CA ALA A 20 8.33 -9.81 7.66
C ALA A 20 9.29 -10.11 6.49
N CYS A 21 8.80 -10.07 5.24
CA CYS A 21 9.64 -10.13 4.04
C CYS A 21 10.61 -8.94 3.95
N ALA A 22 10.17 -7.73 4.35
CA ALA A 22 11.02 -6.55 4.38
C ALA A 22 12.12 -6.59 5.44
N GLN A 23 11.89 -7.27 6.58
CA GLN A 23 12.83 -7.39 7.70
C GLN A 23 13.71 -8.66 7.65
N GLY A 24 13.25 -9.73 7.00
CA GLY A 24 13.86 -11.07 7.06
C GLY A 24 14.95 -11.39 6.04
N GLN A 25 15.24 -10.49 5.08
CA GLN A 25 16.36 -10.71 4.16
C GLN A 25 17.70 -10.52 4.90
N LYS A 26 18.38 -11.64 5.17
CA LYS A 26 19.85 -11.68 5.19
C LYS A 26 20.37 -11.04 3.89
N PRO A 27 21.53 -10.37 3.92
CA PRO A 27 22.13 -9.83 2.69
C PRO A 27 22.22 -10.99 1.69
N GLU A 28 21.50 -10.92 0.58
CA GLU A 28 21.47 -11.94 -0.50
C GLU A 28 22.79 -11.98 -1.30
N ASP A 29 23.85 -11.53 -0.65
CA ASP A 29 25.10 -11.03 -1.23
C ASP A 29 26.31 -11.85 -0.80
N ALA A 30 26.08 -12.93 -0.08
CA ALA A 30 27.15 -13.82 0.34
C ALA A 30 27.57 -14.78 -0.80
N VAL A 31 27.85 -14.25 -2.00
CA VAL A 31 28.85 -14.75 -2.98
C VAL A 31 29.28 -13.58 -3.89
N ASP A 32 30.53 -13.14 -3.70
CA ASP A 32 31.44 -12.35 -4.55
C ASP A 32 31.03 -10.94 -5.08
N GLY A 33 31.50 -9.91 -4.37
CA GLY A 33 31.56 -8.49 -4.80
C GLY A 33 30.83 -7.54 -3.84
N PRO A 34 31.14 -6.22 -3.81
CA PRO A 34 30.37 -5.26 -3.03
C PRO A 34 28.94 -5.27 -3.56
N SER A 35 28.04 -5.86 -2.79
CA SER A 35 26.71 -6.09 -3.24
C SER A 35 25.92 -4.80 -3.38
N GLN A 36 25.61 -4.49 -4.62
CA GLN A 36 24.84 -3.32 -4.94
C GLN A 36 23.36 -3.64 -4.79
N HIS A 37 22.73 -3.12 -3.72
CA HIS A 37 21.29 -3.17 -3.53
C HIS A 37 20.59 -2.59 -4.77
N HIS A 38 19.74 -3.37 -5.42
CA HIS A 38 18.98 -2.94 -6.59
C HIS A 38 17.55 -2.56 -6.20
N PHE A 39 17.04 -1.42 -6.68
CA PHE A 39 15.69 -0.95 -6.35
C PHE A 39 14.59 -1.97 -6.71
N TRP A 40 14.69 -2.62 -7.87
CA TRP A 40 13.71 -3.65 -8.27
C TRP A 40 14.16 -5.05 -7.86
N ASP A 41 14.52 -5.22 -6.58
CA ASP A 41 14.72 -6.52 -5.97
C ASP A 41 13.39 -7.28 -5.78
N ARG A 42 13.45 -8.53 -5.31
CA ARG A 42 12.26 -9.35 -5.08
C ARG A 42 11.33 -8.74 -4.03
N THR A 43 11.88 -8.06 -3.04
CA THR A 43 11.14 -7.50 -1.91
C THR A 43 10.34 -6.28 -2.30
N ASN A 44 10.94 -5.33 -3.01
CA ASN A 44 10.22 -4.18 -3.53
C ASN A 44 9.17 -4.59 -4.55
N LYS A 45 9.44 -5.59 -5.40
CA LYS A 45 8.40 -6.14 -6.28
C LYS A 45 7.20 -6.66 -5.49
N ALA A 46 7.44 -7.42 -4.42
CA ALA A 46 6.37 -7.90 -3.56
C ALA A 46 5.63 -6.76 -2.85
N LEU A 47 6.36 -5.82 -2.24
CA LEU A 47 5.80 -4.66 -1.54
C LEU A 47 4.93 -3.80 -2.46
N PHE A 48 5.41 -3.45 -3.65
CA PHE A 48 4.63 -2.65 -4.60
C PHE A 48 3.45 -3.42 -5.17
N SER A 49 3.55 -4.74 -5.34
CA SER A 49 2.40 -5.56 -5.77
C SER A 49 1.31 -5.60 -4.70
N VAL A 50 1.68 -5.75 -3.43
CA VAL A 50 0.76 -5.70 -2.29
C VAL A 50 0.12 -4.31 -2.20
N HIS A 51 0.92 -3.25 -2.26
CA HIS A 51 0.43 -1.88 -2.21
C HIS A 51 -0.59 -1.61 -3.33
N ALA A 52 -0.23 -1.96 -4.57
CA ALA A 52 -1.11 -1.76 -5.73
C ALA A 52 -2.44 -2.53 -5.59
N GLY A 53 -2.40 -3.76 -5.07
CA GLY A 53 -3.60 -4.55 -4.82
C GLY A 53 -4.50 -3.92 -3.75
N LEU A 54 -3.92 -3.46 -2.64
CA LEU A 54 -4.68 -2.82 -1.56
C LEU A 54 -5.25 -1.46 -2.00
N GLU A 55 -4.46 -0.64 -2.68
CA GLU A 55 -4.91 0.66 -3.20
C GLU A 55 -6.03 0.50 -4.25
N ALA A 56 -5.93 -0.50 -5.13
CA ALA A 56 -6.99 -0.78 -6.10
C ALA A 56 -8.29 -1.26 -5.43
N ALA A 57 -8.17 -2.08 -4.37
CA ALA A 57 -9.33 -2.51 -3.59
C ALA A 57 -9.98 -1.32 -2.87
N ASP A 58 -9.18 -0.45 -2.27
CA ASP A 58 -9.65 0.77 -1.58
C ASP A 58 -10.39 1.69 -2.57
N PHE A 59 -9.75 2.00 -3.70
CA PHE A 59 -10.39 2.75 -4.80
C PHE A 59 -11.72 2.13 -5.22
N GLY A 60 -11.77 0.81 -5.45
CA GLY A 60 -12.99 0.13 -5.89
C GLY A 60 -14.13 0.22 -4.87
N ILE A 61 -13.80 0.11 -3.57
CA ILE A 61 -14.77 0.23 -2.48
C ILE A 61 -15.27 1.67 -2.37
N THR A 62 -14.37 2.67 -2.35
CA THR A 62 -14.75 4.09 -2.32
C THR A 62 -15.59 4.46 -3.53
N HIS A 63 -15.18 4.04 -4.73
CA HIS A 63 -15.92 4.29 -5.97
C HIS A 63 -17.34 3.70 -5.90
N HIS A 64 -17.46 2.45 -5.46
CA HIS A 64 -18.76 1.81 -5.30
C HIS A 64 -19.62 2.53 -4.26
N ASN A 65 -19.10 2.84 -3.08
CA ASN A 65 -19.82 3.54 -2.01
C ASN A 65 -20.35 4.92 -2.49
N LEU A 66 -19.50 5.72 -3.12
CA LEU A 66 -19.88 7.03 -3.65
C LEU A 66 -20.89 6.92 -4.80
N SER A 67 -20.81 5.87 -5.63
CA SER A 67 -21.80 5.62 -6.69
C SER A 67 -23.21 5.33 -6.15
N GLN A 68 -23.32 4.89 -4.89
CA GLN A 68 -24.58 4.60 -4.21
C GLN A 68 -25.06 5.76 -3.32
N GLY A 69 -24.44 6.95 -3.42
CA GLY A 69 -24.80 8.12 -2.61
C GLY A 69 -24.18 8.13 -1.21
N GLY A 70 -23.19 7.27 -0.95
CA GLY A 70 -22.36 7.34 0.26
C GLY A 70 -21.50 8.62 0.30
N THR A 71 -20.77 8.79 1.40
CA THR A 71 -19.83 9.91 1.58
C THR A 71 -18.44 9.40 1.92
N GLU A 72 -17.41 10.14 1.51
CA GLU A 72 -16.03 9.84 1.86
C GLU A 72 -15.75 10.34 3.28
N LEU A 73 -15.27 9.43 4.14
CA LEU A 73 -15.02 9.71 5.56
C LEU A 73 -13.63 10.27 5.79
N ASN A 74 -12.66 9.95 4.92
CA ASN A 74 -11.31 10.48 5.05
C ASN A 74 -11.27 11.94 4.60
N PRO A 75 -11.04 12.92 5.51
CA PRO A 75 -11.07 14.34 5.16
C PRO A 75 -9.99 14.73 4.14
N MET A 76 -8.86 13.98 4.09
CA MET A 76 -7.79 14.20 3.12
C MET A 76 -8.17 13.74 1.71
N ALA A 77 -9.02 12.70 1.61
CA ALA A 77 -9.48 12.14 0.34
C ALA A 77 -10.75 12.85 -0.16
N LYS A 78 -11.58 13.34 0.77
CA LYS A 78 -12.95 13.77 0.54
C LYS A 78 -13.13 14.70 -0.66
N ALA A 79 -12.37 15.79 -0.70
CA ALA A 79 -12.50 16.79 -1.76
C ALA A 79 -12.24 16.21 -3.16
N LEU A 80 -11.25 15.32 -3.30
CA LEU A 80 -10.93 14.68 -4.57
C LEU A 80 -11.91 13.54 -4.86
N CYS A 81 -12.18 12.66 -3.90
CA CYS A 81 -13.04 11.50 -4.11
C CYS A 81 -14.50 11.86 -4.43
N GLU A 82 -15.04 12.89 -3.77
CA GLU A 82 -16.41 13.37 -3.99
C GLU A 82 -16.54 14.26 -5.23
N SER A 83 -15.43 14.70 -5.84
CA SER A 83 -15.46 15.43 -7.12
C SER A 83 -15.76 14.52 -8.34
N GLY A 84 -15.87 13.21 -8.12
CA GLY A 84 -16.18 12.21 -9.13
C GLY A 84 -15.00 11.31 -9.48
N THR A 85 -15.19 10.41 -10.44
CA THR A 85 -14.22 9.35 -10.78
C THR A 85 -12.84 9.90 -11.17
N ALA A 86 -12.79 11.02 -11.89
CA ALA A 86 -11.52 11.65 -12.24
C ALA A 86 -10.72 12.07 -10.98
N GLY A 87 -11.38 12.68 -9.99
CA GLY A 87 -10.75 13.05 -8.73
C GLY A 87 -10.32 11.85 -7.90
N GLN A 88 -11.11 10.76 -7.90
CA GLN A 88 -10.71 9.49 -7.28
C GLN A 88 -9.44 8.94 -7.93
N VAL A 89 -9.37 8.89 -9.26
CA VAL A 89 -8.17 8.45 -9.99
C VAL A 89 -6.97 9.33 -9.65
N VAL A 90 -7.14 10.65 -9.53
CA VAL A 90 -6.08 11.57 -9.10
C VAL A 90 -5.62 11.24 -7.68
N PHE A 91 -6.53 10.99 -6.75
CA PHE A 91 -6.19 10.68 -5.36
C PHE A 91 -5.43 9.35 -5.24
N PHE A 92 -6.04 8.24 -5.66
CA PHE A 92 -5.47 6.89 -5.51
C PHE A 92 -4.26 6.66 -6.45
N GLY A 93 -4.33 7.17 -7.68
CA GLY A 93 -3.20 7.16 -8.61
C GLY A 93 -2.03 8.01 -8.10
N GLY A 94 -2.32 9.21 -7.59
CA GLY A 94 -1.32 10.09 -6.99
C GLY A 94 -0.62 9.46 -5.78
N ARG A 95 -1.37 8.75 -4.93
CA ARG A 95 -0.81 7.97 -3.81
C ARG A 95 0.11 6.86 -4.30
N THR A 96 -0.33 6.05 -5.26
CA THR A 96 0.49 4.98 -5.85
C THR A 96 1.82 5.51 -6.41
N VAL A 97 1.74 6.59 -7.21
CA VAL A 97 2.93 7.24 -7.80
C VAL A 97 3.83 7.83 -6.70
N SER A 98 3.24 8.42 -5.66
CA SER A 98 4.00 8.96 -4.52
C SER A 98 4.75 7.88 -3.76
N VAL A 99 4.14 6.71 -3.56
CA VAL A 99 4.79 5.55 -2.91
C VAL A 99 5.98 5.06 -3.71
N LEU A 100 5.82 4.90 -5.03
CA LEU A 100 6.94 4.53 -5.88
C LEU A 100 8.05 5.59 -5.87
N GLY A 101 7.68 6.87 -6.01
CA GLY A 101 8.62 7.99 -6.11
C GLY A 101 9.42 8.22 -4.83
N ILE A 102 8.75 8.23 -3.67
CA ILE A 102 9.41 8.42 -2.37
C ILE A 102 10.32 7.24 -2.06
N SER A 103 9.86 6.00 -2.27
CA SER A 103 10.70 4.82 -2.06
C SER A 103 11.91 4.83 -3.00
N TYR A 104 11.76 5.22 -4.26
CA TYR A 104 12.87 5.37 -5.19
C TYR A 104 13.85 6.48 -4.80
N PHE A 105 13.35 7.61 -4.28
CA PHE A 105 14.20 8.68 -3.77
C PHE A 105 15.02 8.20 -2.54
N LEU A 106 14.39 7.48 -1.62
CA LEU A 106 15.05 6.88 -0.45
C LEU A 106 16.11 5.87 -0.88
N HIS A 107 15.82 5.06 -1.90
CA HIS A 107 16.78 4.15 -2.52
C HIS A 107 18.02 4.87 -3.05
N LYS A 108 17.80 5.90 -3.89
CA LYS A 108 18.87 6.65 -4.54
C LYS A 108 19.76 7.42 -3.56
N THR A 109 19.21 7.76 -2.40
CA THR A 109 19.95 8.43 -1.31
C THR A 109 20.57 7.45 -0.31
N GLY A 110 20.50 6.13 -0.55
CA GLY A 110 21.12 5.10 0.29
C GLY A 110 20.30 4.69 1.52
N HIS A 111 19.07 5.20 1.67
CA HIS A 111 18.18 4.91 2.80
C HIS A 111 17.36 3.63 2.60
N HIS A 112 18.02 2.51 2.29
CA HIS A 112 17.36 1.25 1.89
C HIS A 112 16.33 0.69 2.90
N LYS A 113 16.53 0.95 4.20
CA LYS A 113 15.55 0.56 5.22
C LYS A 113 14.29 1.44 5.17
N LEU A 114 14.46 2.74 4.95
CA LEU A 114 13.34 3.68 4.86
C LEU A 114 12.55 3.48 3.57
N GLU A 115 13.24 3.19 2.47
CA GLU A 115 12.64 2.79 1.19
C GLU A 115 11.59 1.67 1.37
N ARG A 116 11.96 0.61 2.10
CA ARG A 116 11.05 -0.52 2.36
C ARG A 116 9.97 -0.16 3.39
N ALA A 117 10.36 0.54 4.46
CA ALA A 117 9.43 0.95 5.52
C ALA A 117 8.32 1.85 4.97
N PHE A 118 8.64 2.75 4.03
CA PHE A 118 7.66 3.65 3.42
C PHE A 118 6.57 2.86 2.68
N SER A 119 6.94 1.89 1.85
CA SER A 119 5.98 1.05 1.14
C SER A 119 5.09 0.23 2.09
N VAL A 120 5.64 -0.27 3.20
CA VAL A 120 4.85 -0.97 4.24
C VAL A 120 3.86 -0.03 4.91
N LEU A 121 4.30 1.16 5.33
CA LEU A 121 3.45 2.15 5.98
C LEU A 121 2.32 2.60 5.07
N ALA A 122 2.61 2.92 3.81
CA ALA A 122 1.62 3.34 2.84
C ALA A 122 0.61 2.22 2.52
N SER A 123 1.07 0.96 2.44
CA SER A 123 0.17 -0.18 2.29
C SER A 123 -0.74 -0.37 3.51
N GLY A 124 -0.25 -0.07 4.72
CA GLY A 124 -1.02 -0.13 5.96
C GLY A 124 -2.23 0.81 5.97
N ASP A 125 -2.12 1.98 5.35
CA ASP A 125 -3.21 2.95 5.23
C ASP A 125 -4.36 2.42 4.35
N SER A 126 -4.05 1.93 3.14
CA SER A 126 -5.08 1.34 2.25
C SER A 126 -5.66 0.05 2.84
N ALA A 127 -4.82 -0.76 3.51
CA ALA A 127 -5.27 -1.92 4.28
C ALA A 127 -6.29 -1.55 5.35
N TYR A 128 -6.05 -0.46 6.09
CA TYR A 128 -7.00 0.04 7.07
C TYR A 128 -8.33 0.45 6.43
N GLY A 129 -8.30 1.22 5.33
CA GLY A 129 -9.50 1.66 4.61
C GLY A 129 -10.36 0.49 4.10
N VAL A 130 -9.73 -0.49 3.45
CA VAL A 130 -10.38 -1.72 2.97
C VAL A 130 -11.04 -2.46 4.14
N THR A 131 -10.32 -2.60 5.25
CA THR A 131 -10.79 -3.41 6.37
C THR A 131 -11.88 -2.71 7.17
N TYR A 132 -11.76 -1.41 7.39
CA TYR A 132 -12.80 -0.58 7.98
C TYR A 132 -14.09 -0.69 7.17
N SER A 133 -13.98 -0.59 5.85
CA SER A 133 -15.12 -0.70 4.94
C SER A 133 -15.79 -2.08 5.02
N PHE A 134 -15.04 -3.17 5.11
CA PHE A 134 -15.63 -4.50 5.29
C PHE A 134 -16.27 -4.71 6.67
N ALA A 135 -15.75 -4.06 7.71
CA ALA A 135 -16.27 -4.17 9.07
C ALA A 135 -17.55 -3.35 9.29
N HIS A 136 -17.79 -2.31 8.48
CA HIS A 136 -18.91 -1.37 8.63
C HIS A 136 -19.86 -1.37 7.41
N ARG A 137 -19.84 -2.46 6.63
CA ARG A 137 -20.81 -2.74 5.56
C ARG A 137 -22.13 -3.26 6.10
#